data_AF-A0A142CW99-F1
#
_entry.id   AF-A0A142CW99-F1
#
_cell.length_a   1.000
_cell.length_b   1.000
_cell.length_c   1.000
_cell.angle_alpha   90.00
_cell.angle_beta   90.00
_cell.angle_gamma   90.00
#
_symmetry.space_group_name_H-M   'P 1'
#
loop_
_entity.id
_entity.type
_entity.pdbx_description
1 polymer ?
#
loop_
_entity_poly.entity_id
_entity_poly.type
_entity_poly.pdbx_seq_one_letter_code
_entity_poly.pdbx_strand_id
1 'polypeptide(L)'
;MQGKMGLKLIIETVVGMISVFMALLFLGAHSEGKAIDAGLLVMMFALLPLFGVSAVFFIGRYLGKHGYRREDVKRLHLILEENWDRGRFVKDVQEIIGYHIIAWYLLCMAFFMTGNVVEAAISVVAIFIKIFSFTPLFLLMWQWIIDIPFTLYALASGKEWTVTSARDVGLWIINASLFSTGLLVSVCFLGHKLEGSSLEMVDELLRLGRNDHIIKNLLLLSAQSAAFGTVEAYLFPKRGKLGFLFLLVVATFGAAIAWDMLRGVQPSFIFINLSPNLLP
;
A
#
# COMPACT_ATOMS: atom_id res chain seq x y z
N MET A 1 -35.61 -1.22 19.82
CA MET A 1 -34.21 -0.86 20.14
C MET A 1 -33.39 -0.87 18.84
N GLN A 2 -33.65 0.10 17.95
CA GLN A 2 -32.96 0.21 16.66
C GLN A 2 -31.58 0.87 16.84
N GLY A 3 -30.59 0.44 16.07
CA GLY A 3 -29.27 1.08 15.96
C GLY A 3 -28.21 0.56 16.93
N LYS A 4 -28.54 -0.38 17.82
CA LYS A 4 -27.59 -0.94 18.79
C LYS A 4 -26.54 -1.84 18.13
N MET A 5 -26.91 -2.54 17.06
CA MET A 5 -26.02 -3.51 16.41
C MET A 5 -24.99 -2.78 15.54
N GLY A 6 -25.43 -1.78 14.78
CA GLY A 6 -24.53 -0.92 13.99
C GLY A 6 -23.58 -0.09 14.86
N LEU A 7 -24.07 0.46 15.99
CA LEU A 7 -23.22 1.19 16.93
C LEU A 7 -22.18 0.26 17.59
N LYS A 8 -22.61 -0.93 18.03
CA LYS A 8 -21.71 -1.93 18.60
C LYS A 8 -20.59 -2.31 17.62
N LEU A 9 -20.93 -2.53 16.35
CA LEU A 9 -19.95 -2.86 15.31
C LEU A 9 -18.90 -1.75 15.13
N ILE A 10 -19.32 -0.48 15.06
CA ILE A 10 -18.40 0.66 14.95
C ILE A 10 -17.48 0.71 16.17
N ILE A 11 -18.03 0.59 17.38
CA ILE A 11 -17.25 0.64 18.63
C ILE A 11 -16.25 -0.52 18.68
N GLU A 12 -16.68 -1.76 18.41
CA GLU A 12 -15.80 -2.93 18.40
C GLU A 12 -14.68 -2.79 17.37
N THR A 13 -14.99 -2.25 16.19
CA THR A 13 -14.00 -2.01 15.14
C THR A 13 -12.96 -0.97 15.58
N VAL A 14 -13.42 0.18 16.11
CA VAL A 14 -12.54 1.26 16.54
C VAL A 14 -11.71 0.86 17.76
N VAL A 15 -12.36 0.35 18.82
CA VAL A 15 -11.71 -0.05 20.06
C VAL A 15 -10.78 -1.24 19.83
N GLY A 16 -11.21 -2.22 19.03
CA GLY A 16 -10.40 -3.37 18.67
C GLY A 16 -9.12 -2.96 17.94
N MET A 17 -9.22 -2.12 16.91
CA MET A 17 -8.04 -1.64 16.19
C MET A 17 -7.13 -0.78 17.06
N ILE A 18 -7.69 0.16 17.85
CA ILE A 18 -6.89 0.98 18.77
C ILE A 18 -6.16 0.09 19.77
N SER A 19 -6.82 -0.92 20.34
CA SER A 19 -6.21 -1.83 21.32
C SER A 19 -5.05 -2.62 20.70
N VAL A 20 -5.23 -3.15 19.49
CA VAL A 20 -4.16 -3.85 18.75
C VAL A 20 -3.00 -2.90 18.46
N PHE A 21 -3.29 -1.67 18.02
CA PHE A 21 -2.26 -0.68 17.71
C PHE A 21 -1.51 -0.20 18.95
N MET A 22 -2.17 -0.04 20.09
CA MET A 22 -1.52 0.24 21.36
C MET A 22 -0.61 -0.92 21.78
N ALA A 23 -1.07 -2.17 21.63
CA ALA A 23 -0.22 -3.34 21.91
C ALA A 23 1.03 -3.38 21.01
N LEU A 24 0.90 -3.07 19.72
CA LEU A 24 2.03 -2.97 18.79
C LEU A 24 2.98 -1.82 19.15
N LEU A 25 2.46 -0.67 19.56
CA LEU A 25 3.26 0.45 20.07
C LEU A 25 4.06 0.05 21.31
N PHE A 26 3.43 -0.61 22.27
CA PHE A 26 4.10 -1.11 23.47
C PHE A 26 5.18 -2.14 23.15
N LEU A 27 4.91 -3.08 22.24
CA LEU A 27 5.89 -4.04 21.77
C LEU A 27 7.09 -3.36 21.09
N GLY A 28 6.84 -2.37 20.23
CA GLY A 28 7.86 -1.58 19.57
C GLY A 28 8.74 -0.82 20.58
N ALA A 29 8.11 -0.07 21.49
CA ALA A 29 8.80 0.69 22.53
C ALA A 29 9.65 -0.20 23.45
N HIS A 30 9.12 -1.37 23.83
CA HIS A 30 9.86 -2.34 24.65
C HIS A 30 11.07 -2.91 23.89
N SER A 31 10.93 -3.23 22.61
CA SER A 31 12.03 -3.74 21.78
C SER A 31 13.17 -2.75 21.61
N GLU A 32 12.87 -1.45 21.60
CA GLU A 32 13.85 -0.36 21.51
C GLU A 32 14.37 0.12 22.88
N GLY A 33 13.89 -0.45 24.00
CA GLY A 33 14.26 -0.01 25.35
C GLY A 33 13.80 1.42 25.70
N LYS A 34 12.84 1.98 24.95
CA LYS A 34 12.33 3.35 25.16
C LYS A 34 11.09 3.34 26.06
N ALA A 35 11.08 4.20 27.06
CA ALA A 35 9.87 4.46 27.84
C ALA A 35 8.90 5.32 27.02
N ILE A 36 7.62 4.93 26.98
CA ILE A 36 6.59 5.74 26.33
C ILE A 36 6.28 6.94 27.25
N ASP A 37 6.62 8.13 26.77
CA ASP A 37 6.30 9.37 27.48
C ASP A 37 4.78 9.64 27.49
N ALA A 38 4.28 10.10 28.63
CA ALA A 38 2.87 10.43 28.81
C ALA A 38 2.45 11.63 27.93
N GLY A 39 3.33 12.61 27.74
CA GLY A 39 3.09 13.74 26.83
C GLY A 39 2.93 13.28 25.39
N LEU A 40 3.76 12.32 24.96
CA LEU A 40 3.68 11.71 23.64
C LEU A 40 2.39 10.93 23.42
N LEU A 41 1.93 10.15 24.41
CA LEU A 41 0.62 9.48 24.37
C LEU A 41 -0.53 10.48 24.26
N VAL A 42 -0.49 11.57 25.04
CA VAL A 42 -1.52 12.63 24.97
C VAL A 42 -1.57 13.24 23.57
N MET A 43 -0.42 13.53 22.96
CA MET A 43 -0.34 14.04 21.59
C MET A 43 -0.89 13.04 20.56
N MET A 44 -0.56 11.75 20.66
CA MET A 44 -1.10 10.70 19.78
C MET A 44 -2.63 10.64 19.85
N PHE A 45 -3.21 10.69 21.05
CA PHE A 45 -4.65 10.72 21.23
C PHE A 45 -5.28 12.04 20.77
N ALA A 46 -4.58 13.16 20.93
CA ALA A 46 -5.04 14.47 20.43
C ALA A 46 -5.14 14.53 18.89
N LEU A 47 -4.41 13.67 18.17
CA LEU A 47 -4.52 13.53 16.71
C LEU A 47 -5.75 12.70 16.29
N LEU A 48 -6.25 11.82 17.16
CA LEU A 48 -7.35 10.90 16.83
C LEU A 48 -8.63 11.63 16.35
N PRO A 49 -9.07 12.76 16.94
CA PRO A 49 -10.20 13.55 16.44
C PRO A 49 -10.05 14.02 15.00
N LEU A 50 -8.84 14.39 14.55
CA LEU A 50 -8.60 14.83 13.17
C LEU A 50 -8.89 13.70 12.18
N PHE A 51 -8.42 12.49 12.49
CA PHE A 51 -8.69 11.30 11.68
C PHE A 51 -10.16 10.87 11.77
N GLY A 52 -10.79 11.05 12.94
CA GLY A 52 -12.23 10.85 13.11
C GLY A 52 -13.06 11.76 12.20
N VAL A 53 -12.73 13.06 12.13
CA VAL A 53 -13.39 14.02 11.24
C VAL A 53 -13.16 13.64 9.77
N SER A 54 -11.93 13.24 9.40
CA SER A 54 -11.64 12.75 8.04
C SER A 54 -12.47 11.51 7.70
N ALA A 55 -12.54 10.52 8.60
CA ALA A 55 -13.33 9.31 8.39
C ALA A 55 -14.81 9.64 8.17
N VAL A 56 -15.39 10.50 9.02
CA VAL A 56 -16.77 11.00 8.89
C VAL A 56 -17.01 11.65 7.52
N PHE A 57 -16.07 12.48 7.06
CA PHE A 57 -16.16 13.12 5.75
C PHE A 57 -16.17 12.10 4.58
N PHE A 58 -15.26 11.12 4.61
CA PHE A 58 -15.18 10.08 3.58
C PHE A 58 -16.39 9.14 3.59
N ILE A 59 -16.88 8.77 4.77
CA ILE A 59 -18.11 8.00 4.92
C ILE A 59 -19.29 8.80 4.35
N GLY A 60 -19.40 10.09 4.66
CA GLY A 60 -20.45 10.95 4.10
C GLY A 60 -20.41 11.01 2.57
N ARG A 61 -19.21 11.06 1.99
CA ARG A 61 -19.04 10.99 0.53
C ARG A 61 -19.45 9.63 -0.03
N TYR A 62 -19.12 8.54 0.65
CA TYR A 62 -19.51 7.18 0.26
C TYR A 62 -21.03 6.97 0.35
N LEU A 63 -21.67 7.45 1.42
CA LEU A 63 -23.12 7.49 1.58
C LEU A 63 -23.81 8.24 0.44
N GLY A 64 -23.25 9.38 0.03
CA GLY A 64 -23.72 10.16 -1.12
C GLY A 64 -23.76 9.38 -2.43
N LYS A 65 -22.79 8.47 -2.64
CA LYS A 65 -22.79 7.57 -3.82
C LYS A 65 -23.88 6.50 -3.78
N HIS A 66 -24.44 6.23 -2.60
CA HIS A 66 -25.46 5.21 -2.36
C HIS A 66 -26.86 5.80 -2.15
N GLY A 67 -27.05 7.09 -2.49
CA GLY A 67 -28.36 7.76 -2.44
C GLY A 67 -28.73 8.39 -1.09
N TYR A 68 -27.84 8.34 -0.09
CA TYR A 68 -28.03 8.99 1.21
C TYR A 68 -27.49 10.43 1.20
N ARG A 69 -27.96 11.28 2.12
CA ARG A 69 -27.39 12.62 2.29
C ARG A 69 -26.08 12.53 3.07
N ARG A 70 -25.13 13.42 2.79
CA ARG A 70 -23.84 13.47 3.54
C ARG A 70 -24.04 13.71 5.04
N GLU A 71 -25.12 14.40 5.41
CA GLU A 71 -25.49 14.68 6.79
C GLU A 71 -25.95 13.42 7.56
N ASP A 72 -26.32 12.36 6.83
CA ASP A 72 -26.83 11.12 7.40
C ASP A 72 -25.75 10.27 8.07
N VAL A 73 -24.47 10.70 8.03
CA VAL A 73 -23.39 10.07 8.81
C VAL A 73 -23.69 10.09 10.31
N LYS A 74 -24.44 11.07 10.82
CA LYS A 74 -24.89 11.08 12.22
C LYS A 74 -25.80 9.88 12.56
N ARG A 75 -26.47 9.34 11.55
CA ARG A 75 -27.35 8.16 11.64
C ARG A 75 -26.69 6.91 11.06
N LEU A 76 -25.37 6.91 10.86
CA LEU A 76 -24.63 5.79 10.28
C LEU A 76 -24.92 4.46 10.98
N HIS A 77 -25.05 4.48 12.31
CA HIS A 77 -25.38 3.28 13.10
C HIS A 77 -26.75 2.67 12.74
N LEU A 78 -27.74 3.48 12.36
CA LEU A 78 -29.04 3.01 11.87
C LEU A 78 -28.92 2.50 10.44
N ILE A 79 -28.20 3.23 9.57
CA ILE A 79 -28.03 2.86 8.16
C ILE A 79 -27.26 1.53 8.02
N LEU A 80 -26.26 1.29 8.86
CA LEU A 80 -25.52 0.03 8.91
C LEU A 80 -26.41 -1.13 9.36
N GLU A 81 -27.33 -0.90 10.30
CA GLU A 81 -28.27 -1.91 10.76
C GLU A 81 -29.34 -2.21 9.70
N GLU A 82 -29.85 -1.20 9.00
CA GLU A 82 -30.78 -1.36 7.86
C GLU A 82 -30.14 -2.09 6.67
N ASN A 83 -28.83 -1.93 6.48
CA ASN A 83 -28.08 -2.56 5.39
C ASN A 83 -27.27 -3.77 5.85
N TRP A 84 -27.60 -4.36 7.00
CA TRP A 84 -26.84 -5.47 7.57
C TRP A 84 -26.75 -6.68 6.63
N ASP A 85 -27.86 -6.99 5.94
CA ASP A 85 -27.91 -8.07 4.95
C ASP A 85 -27.10 -7.76 3.67
N ARG A 86 -26.81 -6.48 3.42
CA ARG A 86 -25.92 -6.02 2.34
C ARG A 86 -24.49 -5.94 2.86
N GLY A 87 -23.91 -7.10 3.19
CA GLY A 87 -22.60 -7.21 3.81
C GLY A 87 -21.46 -6.44 3.12
N ARG A 88 -21.55 -6.17 1.81
CA ARG A 88 -20.59 -5.32 1.08
C ARG A 88 -20.60 -3.87 1.56
N PHE A 89 -21.77 -3.28 1.78
CA PHE A 89 -21.89 -1.88 2.21
C PHE A 89 -21.33 -1.68 3.62
N VAL A 90 -21.69 -2.59 4.54
CA VAL A 90 -21.18 -2.59 5.91
C VAL A 90 -19.65 -2.74 5.92
N LYS A 91 -19.14 -3.67 5.10
CA LYS A 91 -17.69 -3.91 4.96
C LYS A 91 -16.97 -2.68 4.43
N ASP A 92 -17.47 -2.04 3.38
CA ASP A 92 -16.84 -0.85 2.79
C ASP A 92 -16.78 0.32 3.80
N VAL A 93 -17.83 0.52 4.60
CA VAL A 93 -17.82 1.53 5.67
C VAL A 93 -16.78 1.17 6.75
N GLN A 94 -16.69 -0.09 7.16
CA GLN A 94 -15.67 -0.55 8.10
C GLN A 94 -14.25 -0.39 7.53
N GLU A 95 -14.05 -0.67 6.25
CA GLU A 95 -12.77 -0.46 5.57
C GLU A 95 -12.38 1.02 5.58
N ILE A 96 -13.32 1.94 5.29
CA ILE A 96 -13.06 3.39 5.38
C ILE A 96 -12.60 3.78 6.79
N ILE A 97 -13.30 3.29 7.84
CA ILE A 97 -12.88 3.53 9.24
C ILE A 97 -11.50 2.95 9.48
N GLY A 98 -11.26 1.70 9.07
CA GLY A 98 -9.99 1.00 9.24
C GLY A 98 -8.82 1.73 8.60
N TYR A 99 -8.95 2.18 7.35
CA TYR A 99 -7.89 2.93 6.66
C TYR A 99 -7.52 4.22 7.39
N HIS A 100 -8.49 4.92 7.98
CA HIS A 100 -8.22 6.14 8.76
C HIS A 100 -7.53 5.84 10.08
N ILE A 101 -7.88 4.74 10.77
CA ILE A 101 -7.18 4.32 12.00
C ILE A 101 -5.76 3.84 11.68
N ILE A 102 -5.57 3.10 10.57
CA ILE A 102 -4.23 2.70 10.11
C ILE A 102 -3.37 3.95 9.82
N ALA A 103 -3.93 4.93 9.11
CA ALA A 103 -3.24 6.19 8.82
C ALA A 103 -2.88 6.96 10.10
N TRP A 104 -3.80 7.02 11.07
CA TRP A 104 -3.53 7.58 12.39
C TRP A 104 -2.39 6.83 13.11
N TYR A 105 -2.44 5.50 13.14
CA TYR A 105 -1.40 4.68 13.76
C TYR A 105 -0.03 4.90 13.12
N LEU A 106 0.06 4.94 11.79
CA LEU A 106 1.32 5.21 11.09
C LEU A 106 1.88 6.59 11.44
N LEU A 107 1.02 7.61 11.53
CA LEU A 107 1.42 8.95 11.96
C LEU A 107 1.89 8.95 13.42
N CYS A 108 1.20 8.23 14.30
CA CYS A 108 1.58 8.06 15.69
C CYS A 108 2.93 7.35 15.83
N MET A 109 3.19 6.28 15.07
CA MET A 109 4.49 5.60 15.04
C MET A 109 5.60 6.53 14.56
N ALA A 110 5.37 7.28 13.48
CA ALA A 110 6.34 8.25 12.99
C ALA A 110 6.58 9.38 14.00
N PHE A 111 5.52 9.81 14.71
CA PHE A 111 5.63 10.79 15.79
C PHE A 111 6.40 10.25 17.00
N PHE A 112 6.20 8.98 17.34
CA PHE A 112 6.98 8.28 18.37
C PHE A 112 8.48 8.27 18.04
N MET A 113 8.83 8.08 16.77
CA MET A 113 10.23 8.04 16.31
C MET A 113 10.88 9.42 16.20
N THR A 114 10.12 10.46 15.84
CA THR A 114 10.66 11.80 15.51
C THR A 114 10.47 12.84 16.62
N GLY A 115 9.46 12.69 17.47
CA GLY A 115 9.11 13.67 18.51
C GLY A 115 8.51 14.99 17.99
N ASN A 116 8.37 15.18 16.68
CA ASN A 116 7.84 16.39 16.04
C ASN A 116 6.77 16.02 14.98
N VAL A 117 5.60 16.66 15.03
CA VAL A 117 4.45 16.33 14.16
C VAL A 117 4.75 16.57 12.68
N VAL A 118 5.52 17.61 12.35
CA VAL A 118 5.90 17.93 10.96
C VAL A 118 6.88 16.88 10.45
N GLU A 119 7.88 16.54 11.24
CA GLU A 119 8.87 15.51 10.91
C GLU A 119 8.23 14.12 10.80
N ALA A 120 7.26 13.81 11.67
CA ALA A 120 6.46 12.61 11.61
C ALA A 120 5.68 12.53 10.29
N ALA A 121 4.98 13.61 9.91
CA ALA A 121 4.23 13.66 8.67
C ALA A 121 5.14 13.47 7.44
N ILE A 122 6.30 14.14 7.41
CA ILE A 122 7.31 13.96 6.35
C ILE A 122 7.81 12.51 6.31
N SER A 123 8.07 11.91 7.48
CA SER A 123 8.54 10.53 7.59
C SER A 123 7.51 9.52 7.10
N VAL A 124 6.23 9.71 7.43
CA VAL A 124 5.11 8.89 6.90
C VAL A 124 5.06 8.98 5.37
N VAL A 125 5.13 10.20 4.83
CA VAL A 125 5.13 10.41 3.37
C VAL A 125 6.33 9.71 2.74
N ALA A 126 7.52 9.82 3.33
CA ALA A 126 8.72 9.16 2.84
C ALA A 126 8.59 7.63 2.83
N ILE A 127 8.03 7.04 3.89
CA ILE A 127 7.73 5.60 3.97
C ILE A 127 6.77 5.19 2.85
N PHE A 128 5.69 5.92 2.64
CA PHE A 128 4.75 5.62 1.55
C PHE A 128 5.42 5.68 0.18
N ILE A 129 6.19 6.74 -0.10
CA ILE A 129 6.93 6.88 -1.35
C ILE A 129 7.91 5.71 -1.52
N LYS A 130 8.64 5.34 -0.46
CA LYS A 130 9.56 4.19 -0.48
C LYS A 130 8.83 2.89 -0.81
N ILE A 131 7.70 2.60 -0.15
CA ILE A 131 6.89 1.40 -0.39
C ILE A 131 6.36 1.39 -1.83
N PHE A 132 5.75 2.48 -2.30
CA PHE A 132 5.22 2.59 -3.66
C PHE A 132 6.32 2.58 -4.74
N SER A 133 7.57 2.88 -4.40
CA SER A 133 8.70 2.71 -5.34
C SER A 133 8.92 1.24 -5.71
N PHE A 134 8.52 0.30 -4.86
CA PHE A 134 8.62 -1.14 -5.12
C PHE A 134 7.40 -1.73 -5.83
N THR A 135 6.43 -0.91 -6.27
CA THR A 135 5.31 -1.36 -7.11
C THR A 135 5.71 -2.23 -8.32
N PRO A 136 6.84 -1.99 -9.03
CA PRO A 136 7.23 -2.84 -10.17
C PRO A 136 7.50 -4.30 -9.77
N LEU A 137 8.05 -4.54 -8.57
CA LEU A 137 8.23 -5.90 -8.06
C LEU A 137 6.89 -6.55 -7.76
N PHE A 138 5.95 -5.80 -7.18
CA PHE A 138 4.61 -6.30 -6.90
C PHE A 138 3.88 -6.68 -8.19
N LEU A 139 3.99 -5.84 -9.23
CA LEU A 139 3.42 -6.15 -10.55
C LEU A 139 4.05 -7.40 -11.16
N LEU A 140 5.37 -7.57 -11.07
CA LEU A 140 6.04 -8.77 -11.53
C LEU A 140 5.54 -10.03 -10.79
N MET A 141 5.43 -9.97 -9.46
CA MET A 141 4.90 -11.08 -8.67
C MET A 141 3.45 -11.41 -9.06
N TRP A 142 2.61 -10.39 -9.22
CA TRP A 142 1.23 -10.54 -9.67
C TRP A 142 1.14 -11.23 -11.03
N GLN A 143 1.97 -10.81 -11.99
CA GLN A 143 2.04 -11.41 -13.33
C GLN A 143 2.35 -12.92 -13.25
N TRP A 144 3.35 -13.30 -12.43
CA TRP A 144 3.76 -14.70 -12.31
C TRP A 144 2.79 -15.58 -11.52
N ILE A 145 2.23 -15.06 -10.43
CA ILE A 145 1.42 -15.87 -9.50
C ILE A 145 -0.03 -15.98 -9.96
N ILE A 146 -0.58 -14.91 -10.55
CA ILE A 146 -2.00 -14.81 -10.85
C ILE A 146 -2.21 -14.79 -12.36
N ASP A 147 -1.59 -13.85 -13.04
CA ASP A 147 -1.96 -13.54 -14.41
C ASP A 147 -1.59 -14.64 -15.40
N ILE A 148 -0.34 -15.10 -15.40
CA ILE A 148 0.14 -16.17 -16.28
C ILE A 148 -0.62 -17.49 -16.03
N PRO A 149 -0.77 -17.98 -14.79
CA PRO A 149 -1.55 -19.20 -14.53
C PRO A 149 -3.01 -19.07 -14.97
N PHE A 150 -3.64 -17.92 -14.75
CA PHE A 150 -5.01 -17.69 -15.15
C PHE A 150 -5.15 -17.63 -16.68
N THR A 151 -4.19 -16.99 -17.37
CA THR A 151 -4.12 -16.96 -18.85
C THR A 151 -3.98 -18.35 -19.43
N LEU A 152 -3.10 -19.16 -18.83
CA LEU A 152 -2.87 -20.53 -19.23
C LEU A 152 -4.11 -21.40 -19.02
N TYR A 153 -4.79 -21.24 -17.88
CA TYR A 153 -6.05 -21.94 -17.60
C TYR A 153 -7.16 -21.59 -18.61
N ALA A 154 -7.31 -20.31 -18.95
CA ALA A 154 -8.30 -19.86 -19.93
C ALA A 154 -8.01 -20.47 -21.32
N LEU A 155 -6.75 -20.42 -21.77
CA LEU A 155 -6.31 -21.05 -23.02
C LEU A 155 -6.53 -22.57 -23.03
N ALA A 156 -6.22 -23.26 -21.94
CA ALA A 156 -6.37 -24.72 -21.85
C ALA A 156 -7.83 -25.15 -21.79
N SER A 157 -8.69 -24.38 -21.12
CA SER A 157 -10.11 -24.70 -20.95
C SER A 157 -10.96 -24.32 -22.17
N GLY A 158 -10.37 -23.64 -23.17
CA GLY A 158 -11.12 -23.06 -24.29
C GLY A 158 -12.15 -22.01 -23.84
N LYS A 159 -12.10 -21.58 -22.57
CA LYS A 159 -12.92 -20.50 -22.06
C LYS A 159 -12.33 -19.22 -22.63
N GLU A 160 -13.12 -18.50 -23.41
CA GLU A 160 -12.74 -17.14 -23.79
C GLU A 160 -12.59 -16.34 -22.50
N TRP A 161 -11.34 -16.05 -22.14
CA TRP A 161 -11.09 -14.89 -21.31
C TRP A 161 -11.71 -13.72 -22.06
N THR A 162 -12.77 -13.15 -21.51
CA THR A 162 -13.50 -12.06 -22.16
C THR A 162 -12.48 -11.00 -22.57
N VAL A 163 -12.50 -10.64 -23.85
CA VAL A 163 -11.62 -9.62 -24.44
C VAL A 163 -11.59 -8.35 -23.60
N THR A 164 -12.69 -8.04 -22.91
CA THR A 164 -12.82 -6.95 -21.96
C THR A 164 -11.97 -7.14 -20.70
N SER A 165 -11.96 -8.32 -20.10
CA SER A 165 -11.23 -8.55 -18.85
C SER A 165 -9.70 -8.55 -19.05
N ALA A 166 -9.17 -9.18 -20.09
CA ALA A 166 -7.73 -9.10 -20.40
C ALA A 166 -7.30 -7.67 -20.76
N ARG A 167 -8.19 -6.92 -21.42
CA ARG A 167 -7.96 -5.50 -21.72
C ARG A 167 -7.93 -4.64 -20.46
N ASP A 168 -8.88 -4.84 -19.55
CA ASP A 168 -8.98 -4.06 -18.31
C ASP A 168 -7.78 -4.33 -17.39
N VAL A 169 -7.36 -5.60 -17.26
CA VAL A 169 -6.17 -5.98 -16.48
C VAL A 169 -4.91 -5.40 -17.11
N GLY A 170 -4.69 -5.59 -18.41
CA GLY A 170 -3.52 -5.03 -19.09
C GLY A 170 -3.43 -3.50 -19.00
N LEU A 171 -4.56 -2.79 -19.14
CA LEU A 171 -4.62 -1.33 -18.94
C LEU A 171 -4.33 -0.93 -17.49
N TRP A 172 -4.80 -1.69 -16.50
CA TRP A 172 -4.47 -1.46 -15.11
C TRP A 172 -2.96 -1.62 -14.86
N ILE A 173 -2.33 -2.67 -15.40
CA ILE A 173 -0.87 -2.89 -15.30
C ILE A 173 -0.11 -1.72 -15.92
N ILE A 174 -0.52 -1.25 -17.11
CA ILE A 174 0.11 -0.09 -17.77
C ILE A 174 0.03 1.15 -16.87
N ASN A 175 -1.15 1.48 -16.35
CA ASN A 175 -1.35 2.65 -15.51
C ASN A 175 -0.53 2.58 -14.21
N ALA A 176 -0.51 1.42 -13.55
CA ALA A 176 0.29 1.19 -12.35
C ALA A 176 1.80 1.32 -12.64
N SER A 177 2.25 0.81 -13.79
CA SER A 177 3.65 0.92 -14.23
C SER A 177 4.04 2.37 -14.49
N LEU A 178 3.22 3.14 -15.21
CA LEU A 178 3.48 4.55 -15.48
C LEU A 178 3.52 5.39 -14.19
N PHE A 179 2.58 5.15 -13.28
CA PHE A 179 2.57 5.79 -11.97
C PHE A 179 3.87 5.49 -11.21
N SER A 180 4.28 4.22 -11.17
CA SER A 180 5.51 3.80 -10.51
C SER A 180 6.76 4.40 -11.16
N THR A 181 6.82 4.48 -12.49
CA THR A 181 7.93 5.13 -13.21
C THR A 181 8.06 6.60 -12.79
N GLY A 182 6.94 7.35 -12.78
CA GLY A 182 6.95 8.76 -12.37
C GLY A 182 7.40 8.93 -10.91
N LEU A 183 7.00 8.02 -10.03
CA LEU A 183 7.41 8.00 -8.63
C LEU A 183 8.91 7.70 -8.50
N LEU A 184 9.44 6.70 -9.19
CA LEU A 184 10.87 6.35 -9.18
C LEU A 184 11.76 7.48 -9.72
N VAL A 185 11.33 8.13 -10.81
CA VAL A 185 12.04 9.31 -11.35
C VAL A 185 12.08 10.43 -10.31
N SER A 186 10.98 10.66 -9.60
CA SER A 186 10.92 11.67 -8.53
C SER A 186 11.86 11.32 -7.37
N VAL A 187 11.90 10.05 -6.95
CA VAL A 187 12.81 9.56 -5.89
C VAL A 187 14.27 9.69 -6.31
N CYS A 188 14.60 9.34 -7.56
CA CYS A 188 15.93 9.50 -8.12
C CYS A 188 16.36 10.98 -8.12
N PHE A 189 15.47 11.88 -8.56
CA PHE A 189 15.73 13.32 -8.56
C PHE A 189 15.96 13.86 -7.15
N LEU A 190 15.11 13.48 -6.19
CA LEU A 190 15.27 13.88 -4.79
C LEU A 190 16.58 13.36 -4.20
N GLY A 191 16.92 12.10 -4.42
CA GLY A 191 18.16 11.47 -3.93
C GLY A 191 19.43 12.16 -4.45
N HIS A 192 19.43 12.63 -5.70
CA HIS A 192 20.57 13.33 -6.30
C HIS A 192 20.64 14.82 -5.97
N LYS A 193 19.51 15.46 -5.61
CA LYS A 193 19.47 16.88 -5.28
C LYS A 193 19.68 17.19 -3.81
N LEU A 194 19.38 16.24 -2.92
CA LEU A 194 19.46 16.42 -1.47
C LEU A 194 20.64 15.60 -0.92
N GLU A 195 21.57 16.27 -0.24
CA GLU A 195 22.78 15.62 0.28
C GLU A 195 22.49 14.67 1.46
N GLY A 196 21.36 14.86 2.16
CA GLY A 196 20.90 13.96 3.22
C GLY A 196 19.77 14.58 4.02
N SER A 197 19.24 13.82 4.97
CA SER A 197 18.23 14.28 5.92
C SER A 197 18.57 13.80 7.32
N SER A 198 18.30 14.61 8.34
CA SER A 198 18.39 14.18 9.75
C SER A 198 17.32 13.15 10.11
N LEU A 199 16.25 13.06 9.32
CA LEU A 199 15.20 12.06 9.47
C LEU A 199 15.60 10.77 8.78
N GLU A 200 15.80 9.71 9.57
CA GLU A 200 16.23 8.39 9.11
C GLU A 200 15.39 7.86 7.92
N MET A 201 14.06 7.92 8.04
CA MET A 201 13.13 7.45 6.98
C MET A 201 13.29 8.22 5.66
N VAL A 202 13.60 9.52 5.75
CA VAL A 202 13.85 10.36 4.56
C VAL A 202 15.23 10.04 4.00
N ASP A 203 16.25 9.89 4.84
CA ASP A 203 17.59 9.52 4.37
C ASP A 203 17.60 8.15 3.69
N GLU A 204 16.86 7.16 4.21
CA GLU A 204 16.68 5.88 3.54
C GLU A 204 16.04 6.02 2.15
N LEU A 205 15.04 6.88 2.00
CA LEU A 205 14.42 7.17 0.71
C LEU A 205 15.41 7.84 -0.25
N LEU A 206 16.21 8.80 0.24
CA LEU A 206 17.24 9.46 -0.56
C LEU A 206 18.36 8.48 -0.96
N ARG A 207 18.77 7.58 -0.06
CA ARG A 207 19.71 6.49 -0.33
C ARG A 207 19.19 5.54 -1.40
N LEU A 208 17.89 5.22 -1.38
CA LEU A 208 17.25 4.47 -2.47
C LEU A 208 17.39 5.24 -3.79
N GLY A 209 17.08 6.54 -3.81
CA GLY A 209 17.18 7.38 -5.00
C GLY A 209 18.61 7.54 -5.56
N ARG A 210 19.63 7.43 -4.70
CA ARG A 210 21.06 7.43 -5.07
C ARG A 210 21.58 6.05 -5.50
N ASN A 211 20.81 4.98 -5.27
CA ASN A 211 21.23 3.65 -5.67
C ASN A 211 20.85 3.40 -7.13
N ASP A 212 21.75 3.79 -8.03
CA ASP A 212 21.57 3.67 -9.47
C ASP A 212 21.24 2.24 -9.91
N HIS A 213 21.81 1.22 -9.24
CA HIS A 213 21.53 -0.18 -9.57
C HIS A 213 20.08 -0.56 -9.28
N ILE A 214 19.59 -0.24 -8.08
CA ILE A 214 18.21 -0.56 -7.67
C ILE A 214 17.21 0.27 -8.50
N ILE A 215 17.44 1.58 -8.63
CA ILE A 215 16.54 2.47 -9.39
C ILE A 215 16.46 2.05 -10.85
N LYS A 216 17.61 1.76 -11.49
CA LYS A 216 17.63 1.26 -12.88
C LYS A 216 16.84 -0.03 -13.03
N ASN A 217 17.03 -1.00 -12.14
CA ASN A 217 16.33 -2.27 -12.22
C ASN A 217 14.82 -2.12 -11.94
N LEU A 218 14.41 -1.26 -11.00
CA LEU A 218 13.00 -0.95 -10.77
C LEU A 218 12.36 -0.23 -11.97
N LEU A 219 13.07 0.70 -12.62
CA LEU A 219 12.62 1.35 -13.85
C LEU A 219 12.51 0.35 -15.01
N LEU A 220 13.47 -0.57 -15.15
CA LEU A 220 13.41 -1.64 -16.15
C LEU A 220 12.23 -2.59 -15.91
N LEU A 221 11.96 -2.94 -14.65
CA LEU A 221 10.77 -3.73 -14.28
C LEU A 221 9.47 -2.98 -14.56
N SER A 222 9.45 -1.67 -14.35
CA SER A 222 8.30 -0.84 -14.67
C SER A 222 8.04 -0.81 -16.18
N ALA A 223 9.09 -0.63 -16.99
CA ALA A 223 8.99 -0.71 -18.45
C ALA A 223 8.56 -2.11 -18.93
N GLN A 224 9.10 -3.17 -18.32
CA GLN A 224 8.71 -4.56 -18.60
C GLN A 224 7.24 -4.80 -18.26
N SER A 225 6.76 -4.28 -17.12
CA SER A 225 5.35 -4.42 -16.72
C SER A 225 4.42 -3.66 -17.65
N ALA A 226 4.80 -2.45 -18.11
CA ALA A 226 4.04 -1.73 -19.12
C ALA A 226 3.99 -2.49 -20.47
N ALA A 227 5.10 -3.10 -20.88
CA ALA A 227 5.16 -3.94 -22.08
C ALA A 227 4.27 -5.18 -21.91
N PHE A 228 4.30 -5.83 -20.75
CA PHE A 228 3.45 -6.96 -20.41
C PHE A 228 1.97 -6.58 -20.53
N GLY A 229 1.55 -5.51 -19.85
CA GLY A 229 0.16 -5.02 -19.91
C GLY A 229 -0.27 -4.60 -21.32
N THR A 230 0.65 -4.13 -22.16
CA THR A 230 0.37 -3.82 -23.57
C THR A 230 0.11 -5.09 -24.39
N VAL A 231 0.93 -6.11 -24.21
CA VAL A 231 0.72 -7.42 -24.85
C VAL A 231 -0.61 -8.01 -24.38
N GLU A 232 -0.89 -7.95 -23.09
CA GLU A 232 -2.12 -8.47 -22.49
C GLU A 232 -3.35 -7.74 -23.00
N ALA A 233 -3.32 -6.41 -23.06
CA ALA A 233 -4.50 -5.64 -23.45
C ALA A 233 -4.80 -5.67 -24.96
N TYR A 234 -3.77 -5.76 -25.80
CA TYR A 234 -3.92 -5.56 -27.24
C TYR A 234 -3.57 -6.76 -28.09
N LEU A 235 -2.57 -7.55 -27.71
CA LEU A 235 -2.07 -8.68 -28.52
C LEU A 235 -2.76 -9.98 -28.14
N PHE A 236 -2.91 -10.26 -26.85
CA PHE A 236 -3.53 -11.49 -26.35
C PHE A 236 -4.97 -11.68 -26.84
N PRO A 237 -5.88 -10.69 -26.78
CA PRO A 237 -7.25 -10.85 -27.26
C PRO A 237 -7.35 -11.13 -28.77
N LYS A 238 -6.38 -10.67 -29.56
CA LYS A 238 -6.38 -10.82 -31.03
C LYS A 238 -5.69 -12.09 -31.51
N ARG A 239 -4.67 -12.56 -30.78
CA ARG A 239 -3.76 -13.61 -31.25
C ARG A 239 -3.59 -14.78 -30.27
N GLY A 240 -4.35 -14.81 -29.17
CA GLY A 240 -4.47 -15.93 -28.23
C GLY A 240 -3.13 -16.56 -27.86
N LYS A 241 -2.84 -17.72 -28.47
CA LYS A 241 -1.59 -18.49 -28.27
C LYS A 241 -0.31 -17.67 -28.53
N LEU A 242 -0.27 -16.87 -29.59
CA LEU A 242 0.90 -16.04 -29.89
C LEU A 242 1.05 -14.93 -28.86
N GLY A 243 -0.05 -14.29 -28.46
CA GLY A 243 -0.04 -13.27 -27.41
C GLY A 243 0.49 -13.83 -26.09
N PHE A 244 0.08 -15.05 -25.72
CA PHE A 244 0.59 -15.72 -24.52
C PHE A 244 2.09 -16.04 -24.59
N LEU A 245 2.60 -16.46 -25.75
CA LEU A 245 4.05 -16.65 -25.93
C LEU A 245 4.80 -15.33 -25.70
N PHE A 246 4.29 -14.21 -26.21
CA PHE A 246 4.86 -12.89 -25.94
C PHE A 246 4.80 -12.53 -24.45
N LEU A 247 3.67 -12.76 -23.76
CA LEU A 247 3.56 -12.54 -22.31
C LEU A 247 4.63 -13.33 -21.54
N LEU A 248 4.84 -14.59 -21.90
CA LEU A 248 5.81 -15.47 -21.24
C LEU A 248 7.25 -15.01 -21.46
N VAL A 249 7.60 -14.58 -22.68
CA VAL A 249 8.91 -13.98 -22.98
C VAL A 249 9.12 -12.71 -22.15
N VAL A 250 8.14 -11.81 -22.12
CA VAL A 250 8.23 -10.55 -21.37
C VAL A 250 8.32 -10.79 -19.86
N ALA A 251 7.59 -11.76 -19.32
CA ALA A 251 7.65 -12.10 -17.90
C ALA A 251 8.98 -12.76 -17.50
N THR A 252 9.54 -13.60 -18.38
CA THR A 252 10.87 -14.22 -18.18
C THR A 252 11.96 -13.16 -18.16
N PHE A 253 11.86 -12.16 -19.03
CA PHE A 253 12.75 -10.99 -18.99
C PHE A 253 12.63 -10.23 -17.67
N GLY A 254 11.40 -10.02 -17.17
CA GLY A 254 11.16 -9.43 -15.85
C GLY A 254 11.80 -10.22 -14.71
N ALA A 255 11.71 -11.54 -14.72
CA ALA A 255 12.34 -12.41 -13.74
C ALA A 255 13.88 -12.29 -13.78
N ALA A 256 14.48 -12.16 -14.96
CA ALA A 256 15.92 -11.95 -15.11
C ALA A 256 16.37 -10.60 -14.51
N ILE A 257 15.59 -9.52 -14.70
CA ILE A 257 15.88 -8.22 -14.09
C ILE A 257 15.79 -8.30 -12.56
N ALA A 258 14.74 -8.92 -12.02
CA ALA A 258 14.59 -9.09 -10.58
C ALA A 258 15.73 -9.92 -9.98
N TRP A 259 16.22 -10.92 -10.71
CA TRP A 259 17.37 -11.71 -10.31
C TRP A 259 18.69 -10.92 -10.32
N ASP A 260 18.90 -10.05 -11.32
CA ASP A 260 20.04 -9.11 -11.33
C ASP A 260 19.98 -8.11 -10.15
N MET A 261 18.79 -7.64 -9.82
CA MET A 261 18.57 -6.80 -8.65
C MET A 261 18.97 -7.55 -7.36
N LEU A 262 18.56 -8.80 -7.19
CA LEU A 262 18.94 -9.63 -6.02
C LEU A 262 20.45 -9.85 -5.92
N ARG A 263 21.16 -10.02 -7.05
CA ARG A 263 22.62 -10.19 -7.05
C ARG A 263 23.37 -8.90 -6.73
N GLY A 264 22.83 -7.74 -7.10
CA GLY A 264 23.46 -6.44 -6.86
C GLY A 264 23.15 -5.82 -5.49
N VAL A 265 22.22 -6.39 -4.72
CA VAL A 265 21.98 -5.96 -3.33
C VAL A 265 23.09 -6.52 -2.45
N GLN A 266 24.02 -5.65 -2.02
CA GLN A 266 24.96 -6.00 -0.96
C GLN A 266 24.18 -6.42 0.31
N PRO A 267 24.66 -7.40 1.09
CA PRO A 267 23.96 -7.96 2.26
C PRO A 267 23.54 -6.93 3.34
N SER A 268 24.09 -5.72 3.31
CA SER A 268 23.79 -4.65 4.27
C SER A 268 22.40 -4.02 4.12
N PHE A 269 21.68 -4.25 3.01
CA PHE A 269 20.33 -3.72 2.79
C PHE A 269 19.20 -4.66 3.23
N ILE A 270 19.50 -5.93 3.53
CA ILE A 270 18.50 -6.97 3.82
C ILE A 270 18.33 -7.19 5.34
N PHE A 271 19.32 -6.78 6.15
CA PHE A 271 19.21 -6.89 7.61
C PHE A 271 18.64 -5.59 8.20
N ILE A 272 17.38 -5.65 8.60
CA ILE A 272 16.93 -4.97 9.82
C ILE A 272 17.97 -5.36 10.89
N ASN A 273 18.67 -4.36 11.40
CA ASN A 273 19.81 -4.49 12.30
C ASN A 273 19.32 -5.06 13.65
N LEU A 274 19.15 -6.38 13.75
CA LEU A 274 19.02 -7.09 15.03
C LEU A 274 20.40 -7.06 15.67
N SER A 275 20.64 -6.02 16.47
CA SER A 275 21.88 -5.80 17.22
C SER A 275 22.22 -7.01 18.10
N PRO A 276 23.39 -7.65 17.94
CA PRO A 276 23.87 -8.69 18.84
C PRO A 276 24.78 -8.05 19.90
N ASN A 277 24.19 -7.41 20.91
CA ASN A 277 24.91 -7.01 22.12
C ASN A 277 24.44 -7.83 23.32
N LEU A 278 24.85 -9.10 23.33
CA LEU A 278 24.97 -9.99 24.49
C LEU A 278 26.28 -10.74 24.22
N LEU A 279 27.43 -10.36 24.75
CA LEU A 279 27.90 -10.62 26.12
C LEU A 279 29.35 -10.08 26.23
N PRO A 280 29.92 -9.99 27.44
CA PRO A 280 30.88 -11.03 27.82
C PRO A 280 30.31 -12.05 28.81
#